data_AF-A0A9W7GIX2-F1
#
_entry.id   AF-A0A9W7GIX2-F1
#
_cell.length_a   1.000
_cell.length_b   1.000
_cell.length_c   1.000
_cell.angle_alpha   90.00
_cell.angle_beta   90.00
_cell.angle_gamma   90.00
#
_symmetry.space_group_name_H-M   'P 1'
#
loop_
_entity.id
_entity.type
_entity.pdbx_description
1 polymer ?
#
loop_
_entity_poly.entity_id
_entity_poly.type
_entity_poly.pdbx_seq_one_letter_code
_entity_poly.pdbx_strand_id
1 'polypeptide(L)'
;MVLYIIGLGMGTEDDITLRGLNAVKSCTRVYLEAYTSILCVGKEKLEALYGKEVTLASREMVESESDTILDGAKEGNVAMLVVGDPVCATTHTDMMIRARELDIPVEVIHNASVMGAAGSCGLHLYNFGATVSIPYFTEGWRPYSFWEKTAYNRKGGMHTLALLDIKTKEPDFEALAKGKKVYLPPRFMSVNVALEQMLEAAESKGEEEGNYSKDTMCVGMARLGQKDQCIKVGSIEELLKEDFGEPLHCLVICADDVHELELEAMKHYIVAGSRYA
;
A
#
# COMPACT_ATOMS: atom_id res chain seq x y z
N MET A 1 -23.17 20.89 -3.24
CA MET A 1 -22.52 19.80 -4.00
C MET A 1 -21.36 19.28 -3.17
N VAL A 2 -20.99 18.01 -3.30
CA VAL A 2 -20.04 17.33 -2.40
C VAL A 2 -18.98 16.60 -3.22
N LEU A 3 -17.72 16.69 -2.79
CA LEU A 3 -16.65 15.78 -3.20
C LEU A 3 -16.65 14.58 -2.26
N TYR A 4 -17.01 13.42 -2.80
CA TYR A 4 -16.88 12.14 -2.12
C TYR A 4 -15.50 11.55 -2.36
N ILE A 5 -14.80 11.15 -1.31
CA ILE A 5 -13.56 10.38 -1.42
C ILE A 5 -13.83 9.00 -0.83
N ILE A 6 -13.83 7.98 -1.68
CA ILE A 6 -14.44 6.68 -1.39
C ILE A 6 -13.40 5.58 -1.49
N GLY A 7 -13.21 4.85 -0.39
CA GLY A 7 -12.39 3.64 -0.38
C GLY A 7 -13.08 2.49 -1.08
N LEU A 8 -12.36 1.81 -1.98
CA LEU A 8 -12.85 0.64 -2.71
C LEU A 8 -12.58 -0.68 -1.99
N GLY A 9 -11.76 -0.69 -0.94
CA GLY A 9 -11.27 -1.93 -0.37
C GLY A 9 -10.12 -2.52 -1.19
N MET A 10 -9.80 -3.81 -1.01
CA MET A 10 -8.47 -4.34 -1.37
C MET A 10 -8.45 -5.43 -2.46
N GLY A 11 -9.59 -6.03 -2.79
CA GLY A 11 -9.65 -7.18 -3.69
C GLY A 11 -10.42 -6.89 -4.97
N THR A 12 -11.73 -6.66 -4.84
CA THR A 12 -12.67 -6.69 -5.96
C THR A 12 -13.66 -5.53 -5.95
N GLU A 13 -14.46 -5.42 -7.01
CA GLU A 13 -15.58 -4.47 -7.11
C GLU A 13 -16.60 -4.60 -5.98
N ASP A 14 -16.69 -5.77 -5.33
CA ASP A 14 -17.63 -6.05 -4.25
C ASP A 14 -17.16 -5.53 -2.87
N ASP A 15 -15.89 -5.15 -2.73
CA ASP A 15 -15.34 -4.69 -1.45
C ASP A 15 -15.74 -3.25 -1.12
N ILE A 16 -16.31 -2.52 -2.07
CA ILE A 16 -16.87 -1.20 -1.81
C ILE A 16 -18.00 -1.30 -0.78
N THR A 17 -17.99 -0.42 0.21
CA THR A 17 -19.10 -0.38 1.18
C THR A 17 -20.42 -0.02 0.47
N LEU A 18 -21.55 -0.50 1.00
CA LEU A 18 -22.87 -0.11 0.49
C LEU A 18 -23.07 1.42 0.48
N ARG A 19 -22.50 2.13 1.48
CA ARG A 19 -22.49 3.59 1.53
C ARG A 19 -21.68 4.19 0.38
N GLY A 20 -20.50 3.64 0.11
CA GLY A 20 -19.66 4.04 -1.02
C GLY A 20 -20.39 3.86 -2.36
N LEU A 21 -20.97 2.68 -2.60
CA LEU A 21 -21.72 2.38 -3.82
C LEU A 21 -22.89 3.36 -4.05
N ASN A 22 -23.65 3.66 -2.99
CA ASN A 22 -24.76 4.61 -3.07
C ASN A 22 -24.27 6.03 -3.36
N ALA A 23 -23.15 6.46 -2.76
CA ALA A 23 -22.54 7.75 -3.05
C ALA A 23 -22.09 7.86 -4.51
N VAL A 24 -21.40 6.84 -5.04
CA VAL A 24 -21.00 6.77 -6.46
C VAL A 24 -22.21 6.94 -7.39
N LYS A 25 -23.31 6.25 -7.11
CA LYS A 25 -24.54 6.34 -7.91
C LYS A 25 -25.18 7.74 -7.87
N SER A 26 -24.96 8.50 -6.80
CA SER A 26 -25.43 9.89 -6.68
C SER A 26 -24.54 10.91 -7.40
N CYS A 27 -23.29 10.55 -7.74
CA CYS A 27 -22.34 11.46 -8.36
C CYS A 27 -22.58 11.66 -9.86
N THR A 28 -22.33 12.87 -10.35
CA THR A 28 -22.36 13.18 -11.80
C THR A 28 -21.07 12.74 -12.49
N ARG A 29 -19.93 12.84 -11.80
CA ARG A 29 -18.61 12.43 -12.29
C ARG A 29 -17.95 11.49 -11.28
N VAL A 30 -17.31 10.44 -11.79
CA VAL A 30 -16.63 9.42 -10.99
C VAL A 30 -15.21 9.28 -11.53
N TYR A 31 -14.23 9.47 -10.66
CA TYR A 31 -12.82 9.32 -10.95
C TYR A 31 -12.26 8.13 -10.20
N LEU A 32 -11.31 7.43 -10.82
CA LEU A 32 -10.57 6.34 -10.19
C LEU A 32 -9.09 6.65 -10.24
N GLU A 33 -8.49 6.75 -9.07
CA GLU A 33 -7.05 6.73 -8.93
C GLU A 33 -6.53 5.29 -8.98
N ALA A 34 -5.62 4.99 -9.93
CA ALA A 34 -5.06 3.65 -10.13
C ALA A 34 -3.52 3.60 -10.01
N TYR A 35 -2.90 4.57 -9.32
CA TYR A 35 -1.44 4.64 -9.18
C TYR A 35 -0.93 4.45 -7.73
N THR A 36 -1.78 4.59 -6.72
CA THR A 36 -1.42 4.33 -5.32
C THR A 36 -1.53 2.86 -4.94
N SER A 37 -2.36 2.09 -5.65
CA SER A 37 -2.50 0.65 -5.50
C SER A 37 -3.25 0.09 -6.72
N ILE A 38 -3.24 -1.24 -6.89
CA ILE A 38 -3.96 -1.92 -7.97
C ILE A 38 -5.26 -2.48 -7.41
N LEU A 39 -6.37 -2.19 -8.08
CA LEU A 39 -7.56 -3.02 -7.95
C LEU A 39 -7.41 -4.21 -8.91
N CYS A 40 -7.58 -5.44 -8.42
CA CYS A 40 -7.39 -6.66 -9.23
C CYS A 40 -8.45 -6.86 -10.33
N VAL A 41 -9.26 -5.83 -10.61
CA VAL A 41 -10.32 -5.85 -11.60
C VAL A 41 -10.25 -4.64 -12.51
N GLY A 42 -10.60 -4.86 -13.78
CA GLY A 42 -10.65 -3.81 -14.79
C GLY A 42 -11.71 -2.77 -14.49
N LYS A 43 -11.48 -1.56 -15.00
CA LYS A 43 -12.42 -0.42 -14.90
C LYS A 43 -13.84 -0.81 -15.35
N GLU A 44 -13.95 -1.68 -16.35
CA GLU A 44 -15.20 -2.10 -16.97
C GLU A 44 -16.13 -2.81 -15.96
N LYS A 45 -15.57 -3.58 -15.02
CA LYS A 45 -16.34 -4.24 -13.96
C LYS A 45 -16.91 -3.23 -12.97
N LEU A 46 -16.12 -2.21 -12.62
CA LEU A 46 -16.57 -1.12 -11.77
C LEU A 46 -17.70 -0.33 -12.44
N GLU A 47 -17.54 0.01 -13.73
CA GLU A 47 -18.58 0.69 -14.50
C GLU A 47 -19.88 -0.11 -14.56
N ALA A 48 -19.78 -1.43 -14.75
CA ALA A 48 -20.94 -2.32 -14.76
C ALA A 48 -21.67 -2.35 -13.40
N LEU A 49 -20.94 -2.38 -12.29
CA LEU A 49 -21.53 -2.35 -10.93
C LEU A 49 -22.15 -0.99 -10.61
N TYR A 50 -21.49 0.09 -11.02
CA TYR A 50 -21.90 1.46 -10.69
C TYR A 50 -23.00 1.97 -11.61
N GLY A 51 -23.09 1.45 -12.84
CA GLY A 51 -23.97 1.99 -13.88
C GLY A 51 -23.54 3.39 -14.34
N LYS A 52 -22.24 3.70 -14.26
CA LYS A 52 -21.65 5.00 -14.57
C LYS A 52 -20.28 4.81 -15.21
N GLU A 53 -19.90 5.76 -16.06
CA GLU A 53 -18.54 5.86 -16.57
C GLU A 53 -17.57 6.26 -15.45
N VAL A 54 -16.40 5.63 -15.45
CA VAL A 54 -15.32 5.89 -14.48
C VAL A 54 -14.11 6.49 -15.20
N THR A 55 -13.73 7.71 -14.88
CA THR A 55 -12.57 8.36 -15.49
C THR A 55 -11.29 8.00 -14.73
N LEU A 56 -10.29 7.42 -15.40
CA LEU A 56 -8.99 7.14 -14.76
C LEU A 56 -8.22 8.44 -14.52
N ALA A 57 -7.88 8.72 -13.27
CA ALA A 57 -7.07 9.85 -12.88
C ALA A 57 -5.58 9.45 -12.80
N SER A 58 -4.71 10.21 -13.46
CA SER A 58 -3.25 10.04 -13.37
C SER A 58 -2.71 10.67 -12.08
N ARG A 59 -1.47 10.33 -11.69
CA ARG A 59 -0.79 10.99 -10.57
C ARG A 59 -0.71 12.50 -10.77
N GLU A 60 -0.35 12.95 -11.97
CA GLU A 60 -0.32 14.37 -12.30
C GLU A 60 -1.70 15.02 -12.11
N MET A 61 -2.78 14.34 -12.51
CA MET A 61 -4.14 14.85 -12.36
C MET A 61 -4.56 14.99 -10.89
N VAL A 62 -4.15 14.05 -10.02
CA VAL A 62 -4.55 14.09 -8.60
C VAL A 62 -3.65 15.00 -7.77
N GLU A 63 -2.33 14.98 -8.00
CA GLU A 63 -1.37 15.71 -7.16
C GLU A 63 -1.10 17.13 -7.68
N SER A 64 -1.09 17.35 -9.00
CA SER A 64 -0.71 18.62 -9.60
C SER A 64 -1.88 19.37 -10.23
N GLU A 65 -2.79 18.66 -10.91
CA GLU A 65 -3.90 19.26 -11.68
C GLU A 65 -5.27 18.96 -11.07
N SER A 66 -5.34 18.82 -9.74
CA SER A 66 -6.59 18.46 -9.04
C SER A 66 -7.71 19.46 -9.23
N ASP A 67 -7.38 20.69 -9.63
CA ASP A 67 -8.37 21.67 -10.08
C ASP A 67 -9.28 21.12 -11.17
N THR A 68 -8.82 20.24 -12.06
CA THR A 68 -9.67 19.61 -13.10
C THR A 68 -10.70 18.61 -12.55
N ILE A 69 -10.38 17.98 -11.42
CA ILE A 69 -11.25 17.04 -10.70
C ILE A 69 -12.27 17.82 -9.87
N LEU A 70 -11.81 18.92 -9.25
CA LEU A 70 -12.62 19.84 -8.47
C LEU A 70 -13.48 20.75 -9.36
N ASP A 71 -13.07 20.97 -10.61
CA ASP A 71 -13.83 21.70 -11.61
C ASP A 71 -15.10 20.92 -11.94
N GLY A 72 -16.25 21.57 -11.85
CA GLY A 72 -17.57 20.93 -11.90
C GLY A 72 -18.05 20.28 -10.59
N ALA A 73 -17.23 20.18 -9.53
CA ALA A 73 -17.72 19.80 -8.19
C ALA A 73 -18.62 20.87 -7.55
N LYS A 74 -18.65 22.09 -8.11
CA LYS A 74 -19.63 23.13 -7.79
C LYS A 74 -20.98 22.91 -8.48
N GLU A 75 -21.02 22.15 -9.57
CA GLU A 75 -22.22 21.92 -10.40
C GLU A 75 -22.88 20.56 -10.15
N GLY A 76 -22.18 19.61 -9.54
CA GLY A 76 -22.71 18.30 -9.17
C GLY A 76 -21.82 17.56 -8.17
N ASN A 77 -22.32 16.43 -7.63
CA ASN A 77 -21.52 15.58 -6.75
C ASN A 77 -20.42 14.86 -7.55
N VAL A 78 -19.20 14.85 -7.03
CA VAL A 78 -18.04 14.20 -7.67
C VAL A 78 -17.53 13.11 -6.75
N ALA A 79 -17.21 11.93 -7.29
CA ALA A 79 -16.56 10.86 -6.54
C ALA A 79 -15.10 10.70 -6.99
N MET A 80 -14.19 10.64 -6.02
CA MET A 80 -12.84 10.11 -6.17
C MET A 80 -12.77 8.74 -5.52
N LEU A 81 -12.50 7.72 -6.32
CA LEU A 81 -12.36 6.33 -5.88
C LEU A 81 -10.89 6.02 -5.63
N VAL A 82 -10.61 5.44 -4.47
CA VAL A 82 -9.26 5.12 -4.00
C VAL A 82 -9.22 3.65 -3.61
N VAL A 83 -8.22 2.91 -4.09
CA VAL A 83 -8.02 1.51 -3.67
C VAL A 83 -7.57 1.47 -2.20
N GLY A 84 -8.19 0.60 -1.42
CA GLY A 84 -8.05 0.54 0.04
C GLY A 84 -8.90 1.59 0.74
N ASP A 85 -8.31 2.29 1.71
CA ASP A 85 -8.94 3.39 2.44
C ASP A 85 -8.34 4.74 2.01
N PRO A 86 -9.16 5.79 1.84
CA PRO A 86 -8.69 7.10 1.38
C PRO A 86 -7.61 7.77 2.22
N VAL A 87 -7.45 7.45 3.51
CA VAL A 87 -6.58 8.22 4.42
C VAL A 87 -5.42 7.44 5.04
N CYS A 88 -5.28 6.14 4.75
CA CYS A 88 -4.27 5.32 5.42
C CYS A 88 -2.84 5.49 4.88
N ALA A 89 -2.66 5.53 3.56
CA ALA A 89 -1.32 5.50 2.94
C ALA A 89 -1.28 6.28 1.62
N THR A 90 -1.94 7.44 1.58
CA THR A 90 -2.15 8.17 0.32
C THR A 90 -1.98 9.68 0.50
N THR A 91 -1.87 10.40 -0.62
CA THR A 91 -1.71 11.87 -0.69
C THR A 91 -3.05 12.62 -0.77
N HIS A 92 -4.19 11.92 -0.68
CA HIS A 92 -5.52 12.51 -0.87
C HIS A 92 -5.89 13.58 0.16
N THR A 93 -5.19 13.67 1.30
CA THR A 93 -5.35 14.77 2.26
C THR A 93 -5.12 16.13 1.60
N ASP A 94 -4.19 16.24 0.65
CA ASP A 94 -3.96 17.48 -0.10
C ASP A 94 -5.20 17.89 -0.92
N MET A 95 -5.84 16.93 -1.60
CA MET A 95 -7.10 17.16 -2.31
C MET A 95 -8.22 17.62 -1.37
N MET A 96 -8.27 17.10 -0.13
CA MET A 96 -9.23 17.56 0.88
C MET A 96 -8.98 19.02 1.29
N ILE A 97 -7.70 19.44 1.37
CA ILE A 97 -7.33 20.82 1.70
C ILE A 97 -7.75 21.75 0.56
N ARG A 98 -7.39 21.45 -0.69
CA ARG A 98 -7.76 22.26 -1.86
C ARG A 98 -9.28 22.37 -2.04
N ALA A 99 -10.01 21.27 -1.85
CA ALA A 99 -11.47 21.29 -1.91
C ALA A 99 -12.08 22.24 -0.87
N ARG A 100 -11.54 22.27 0.35
CA ARG A 100 -11.98 23.21 1.41
C ARG A 100 -11.66 24.66 1.07
N GLU A 101 -10.50 24.94 0.48
CA GLU A 101 -10.11 26.29 0.03
C GLU A 101 -11.06 26.83 -1.06
N LEU A 102 -11.71 25.93 -1.81
CA LEU A 102 -12.71 26.26 -2.83
C LEU A 102 -14.17 26.24 -2.33
N ASP A 103 -14.38 26.12 -1.02
CA ASP A 103 -15.69 25.99 -0.36
C ASP A 103 -16.50 24.78 -0.85
N ILE A 104 -15.82 23.69 -1.22
CA ILE A 104 -16.45 22.43 -1.63
C ILE A 104 -16.51 21.49 -0.40
N PRO A 105 -17.71 21.10 0.08
CA PRO A 105 -17.85 20.08 1.10
C PRO A 105 -17.19 18.76 0.69
N VAL A 106 -16.41 18.17 1.60
CA VAL A 106 -15.76 16.87 1.39
C VAL A 106 -16.37 15.84 2.32
N GLU A 107 -16.77 14.70 1.77
CA GLU A 107 -17.25 13.54 2.53
C GLU A 107 -16.34 12.34 2.27
N VAL A 108 -15.66 11.87 3.32
CA VAL A 108 -14.82 10.68 3.24
C VAL A 108 -15.64 9.44 3.60
N ILE A 109 -15.60 8.43 2.74
CA ILE A 109 -16.21 7.12 2.96
C ILE A 109 -15.07 6.10 3.07
N HIS A 110 -14.86 5.63 4.30
CA HIS A 110 -13.82 4.68 4.67
C HIS A 110 -14.06 3.27 4.15
N ASN A 111 -12.98 2.48 4.10
CA ASN A 111 -13.03 1.06 3.78
C ASN A 111 -11.87 0.28 4.42
N ALA A 112 -11.75 -1.01 4.12
CA ALA A 112 -10.61 -1.83 4.53
C ALA A 112 -9.30 -1.31 3.92
N SER A 113 -8.22 -1.38 4.70
CA SER A 113 -6.89 -0.92 4.33
C SER A 113 -5.85 -1.95 4.74
N VAL A 114 -4.73 -2.01 4.01
CA VAL A 114 -3.57 -2.84 4.33
C VAL A 114 -3.08 -2.63 5.76
N MET A 115 -3.23 -1.42 6.32
CA MET A 115 -2.83 -1.12 7.69
C MET A 115 -3.62 -1.92 8.73
N GLY A 116 -4.93 -2.09 8.51
CA GLY A 116 -5.77 -2.95 9.36
C GLY A 116 -5.66 -4.43 8.99
N ALA A 117 -5.58 -4.71 7.69
CA ALA A 117 -5.51 -6.08 7.19
C ALA A 117 -4.22 -6.80 7.57
N ALA A 118 -3.14 -6.06 7.85
CA ALA A 118 -1.89 -6.62 8.35
C ALA A 118 -2.08 -7.45 9.63
N GLY A 119 -3.10 -7.17 10.45
CA GLY A 119 -3.45 -7.98 11.63
C GLY A 119 -3.85 -9.43 11.30
N SER A 120 -4.15 -9.73 10.02
CA SER A 120 -4.46 -11.10 9.57
C SER A 120 -3.30 -12.09 9.76
N CYS A 121 -2.08 -11.60 9.97
CA CYS A 121 -0.94 -12.44 10.30
C CYS A 121 -0.95 -12.96 11.75
N GLY A 122 -1.83 -12.45 12.62
CA GLY A 122 -1.91 -12.86 14.02
C GLY A 122 -1.21 -11.90 15.00
N LEU A 123 -0.44 -10.93 14.49
CA LEU A 123 0.12 -9.85 15.30
C LEU A 123 -0.98 -8.85 15.71
N HIS A 124 -0.90 -8.34 16.93
CA HIS A 124 -1.84 -7.35 17.43
C HIS A 124 -1.51 -5.97 16.86
N LEU A 125 -2.51 -5.33 16.25
CA LEU A 125 -2.36 -3.99 15.67
C LEU A 125 -1.91 -2.93 16.69
N TYR A 126 -2.21 -3.11 17.97
CA TYR A 126 -1.75 -2.21 19.05
C TYR A 126 -0.24 -2.26 19.30
N ASN A 127 0.44 -3.33 18.86
CA ASN A 127 1.87 -3.51 19.01
C ASN A 127 2.66 -3.01 17.77
N PHE A 128 1.99 -2.40 16.79
CA PHE A 128 2.66 -1.78 15.63
C PHE A 128 3.08 -0.35 15.92
N GLY A 129 4.33 -0.03 15.58
CA GLY A 129 4.89 1.31 15.68
C GLY A 129 4.73 2.13 14.40
N ALA A 130 5.68 3.02 14.13
CA ALA A 130 5.69 3.84 12.93
C ALA A 130 5.78 2.97 11.66
N THR A 131 4.79 3.07 10.77
CA THR A 131 4.83 2.42 9.45
C THR A 131 5.94 3.04 8.58
N VAL A 132 6.60 2.19 7.79
CA VAL A 132 7.68 2.61 6.88
C VAL A 132 7.34 2.27 5.44
N SER A 133 8.07 2.88 4.51
CA SER A 133 8.02 2.54 3.09
C SER A 133 9.40 2.14 2.61
N ILE A 134 9.50 1.03 1.88
CA ILE A 134 10.74 0.55 1.27
C ILE A 134 10.67 0.88 -0.22
N PRO A 135 11.36 1.93 -0.70
CA PRO A 135 11.38 2.30 -2.11
C PRO A 135 12.33 1.40 -2.91
N TYR A 136 12.12 1.25 -4.22
CA TYR A 136 13.12 0.62 -5.08
C TYR A 136 14.43 1.41 -5.06
N PHE A 137 15.54 0.70 -4.89
CA PHE A 137 16.87 1.25 -5.08
C PHE A 137 17.19 1.43 -6.57
N THR A 138 17.94 2.49 -6.85
CA THR A 138 18.56 2.72 -8.15
C THR A 138 20.07 2.88 -7.97
N GLU A 139 20.84 2.91 -9.06
CA GLU A 139 22.30 3.02 -9.00
C GLU A 139 22.76 4.27 -8.22
N GLY A 140 22.04 5.39 -8.32
CA GLY A 140 22.39 6.65 -7.66
C GLY A 140 21.56 6.99 -6.42
N TRP A 141 20.54 6.21 -6.09
CA TRP A 141 19.61 6.53 -5.00
C TRP A 141 19.21 5.27 -4.22
N ARG A 142 19.77 5.15 -3.02
CA ARG A 142 19.60 4.04 -2.08
C ARG A 142 19.26 4.57 -0.69
N PRO A 143 18.02 5.04 -0.48
CA PRO A 143 17.63 5.68 0.78
C PRO A 143 17.39 4.62 1.87
N TYR A 144 17.97 4.85 3.06
CA TYR A 144 17.80 3.97 4.22
C TYR A 144 16.92 4.59 5.32
N SER A 145 15.99 5.48 4.97
CA SER A 145 15.12 6.12 5.97
C SER A 145 14.23 5.12 6.74
N PHE A 146 13.95 3.95 6.15
CA PHE A 146 13.25 2.86 6.83
C PHE A 146 14.11 2.19 7.91
N TRP A 147 15.44 2.21 7.81
CA TRP A 147 16.36 1.63 8.80
C TRP A 147 16.15 2.27 10.17
N GLU A 148 16.25 3.59 10.24
CA GLU A 148 16.19 4.37 11.49
C GLU A 148 14.82 4.25 12.17
N LYS A 149 13.73 4.27 11.39
CA LYS A 149 12.36 4.10 11.91
C LYS A 149 12.10 2.68 12.41
N THR A 150 12.62 1.67 11.71
CA THR A 150 12.50 0.27 12.14
C THR A 150 13.28 0.07 13.44
N ALA A 151 14.51 0.59 13.53
CA ALA A 151 15.31 0.56 14.75
C ALA A 151 14.59 1.23 15.93
N TYR A 152 13.97 2.39 15.69
CA TYR A 152 13.17 3.09 16.70
C TYR A 152 12.02 2.23 17.22
N ASN A 153 11.24 1.61 16.32
CA ASN A 153 10.15 0.74 16.71
C ASN A 153 10.63 -0.48 17.50
N ARG A 154 11.68 -1.16 17.04
CA ARG A 154 12.24 -2.35 17.70
C ARG A 154 12.76 -2.03 19.11
N LYS A 155 13.50 -0.93 19.27
CA LYS A 155 13.95 -0.43 20.59
C LYS A 155 12.77 -0.17 21.54
N GLY A 156 11.59 0.14 21.00
CA GLY A 156 10.35 0.31 21.76
C GLY A 156 9.49 -0.96 21.91
N GLY A 157 9.96 -2.13 21.48
CA GLY A 157 9.19 -3.37 21.53
C GLY A 157 8.02 -3.44 20.53
N MET A 158 8.08 -2.66 19.45
CA MET A 158 7.00 -2.57 18.46
C MET A 158 7.34 -3.26 17.13
N HIS A 159 6.34 -3.88 16.50
CA HIS A 159 6.43 -4.37 15.13
C HIS A 159 6.42 -3.19 14.14
N THR A 160 7.01 -3.39 12.97
CA THR A 160 7.04 -2.39 11.91
C THR A 160 6.35 -2.92 10.66
N LEU A 161 5.22 -2.31 10.26
CA LEU A 161 4.64 -2.54 8.94
C LEU A 161 5.46 -1.76 7.90
N ALA A 162 5.97 -2.46 6.91
CA ALA A 162 6.68 -1.92 5.76
C ALA A 162 5.79 -2.05 4.50
N LEU A 163 5.42 -0.89 3.95
CA LEU A 163 4.76 -0.79 2.65
C LEU A 163 5.81 -0.83 1.55
N LEU A 164 5.54 -1.59 0.49
CA LEU A 164 6.51 -1.86 -0.57
C LEU A 164 6.23 -0.99 -1.80
N ASP A 165 7.29 -0.56 -2.49
CA ASP A 165 7.18 0.40 -3.58
C ASP A 165 6.33 -0.09 -4.75
N ILE A 166 5.64 0.86 -5.36
CA ILE A 166 4.83 0.67 -6.55
C ILE A 166 5.28 1.68 -7.59
N LYS A 167 5.76 1.17 -8.72
CA LYS A 167 6.16 1.97 -9.88
C LYS A 167 5.16 1.79 -10.99
N THR A 168 4.27 2.76 -11.18
CA THR A 168 3.35 2.82 -12.31
C THR A 168 3.76 3.93 -13.26
N LYS A 169 3.77 3.67 -14.57
CA LYS A 169 4.08 4.68 -15.61
C LYS A 169 5.44 5.36 -15.40
N GLU A 170 6.48 4.60 -15.09
CA GLU A 170 7.85 5.14 -15.12
C GLU A 170 8.23 5.48 -16.57
N PRO A 171 8.72 6.70 -16.84
CA PRO A 171 9.20 7.05 -18.16
C PRO A 171 10.43 6.21 -18.50
N ASP A 172 10.44 5.61 -19.68
CA ASP A 172 11.64 5.02 -20.24
C ASP A 172 12.61 6.17 -20.56
N PHE A 173 13.64 6.33 -19.73
CA PHE A 173 14.61 7.42 -19.87
C PHE A 173 15.38 7.37 -21.19
N GLU A 174 15.62 6.19 -21.76
CA GLU A 174 16.28 6.07 -23.06
C GLU A 174 15.37 6.51 -24.20
N ALA A 175 14.08 6.14 -24.14
CA ALA A 175 13.08 6.59 -25.09
C ALA A 175 12.83 8.11 -24.94
N LEU A 176 12.80 8.60 -23.70
CA LEU A 176 12.60 10.02 -23.37
C LEU A 176 13.78 10.87 -23.87
N ALA A 177 15.01 10.40 -23.69
CA ALA A 177 16.21 11.03 -24.26
C ALA A 177 16.18 11.08 -25.80
N LYS A 178 15.43 10.17 -26.44
CA LYS A 178 15.16 10.15 -27.89
C LYS A 178 13.87 10.88 -28.28
N GLY A 179 13.26 11.65 -27.36
CA GLY A 179 12.05 12.44 -27.58
C GLY A 179 10.75 11.62 -27.65
N LYS A 180 10.76 10.34 -27.29
CA LYS A 180 9.58 9.47 -27.25
C LYS A 180 9.11 9.27 -25.81
N LYS A 181 7.87 9.67 -25.53
CA LYS A 181 7.22 9.33 -24.25
C LYS A 181 6.76 7.87 -24.30
N VAL A 182 7.60 6.98 -23.79
CA VAL A 182 7.27 5.56 -23.57
C VAL A 182 7.29 5.32 -22.07
N TYR A 183 6.33 4.55 -21.58
CA TYR A 183 6.22 4.18 -20.18
C TYR A 183 6.52 2.69 -20.01
N LEU A 184 7.32 2.36 -19.01
CA LEU A 184 7.62 0.99 -18.64
C LEU A 184 6.37 0.30 -18.05
N PRO A 185 6.27 -1.04 -18.15
CA PRO A 185 5.23 -1.79 -17.47
C PRO A 185 5.30 -1.55 -15.96
N PRO A 186 4.16 -1.61 -15.26
CA PRO A 186 4.14 -1.36 -13.84
C PRO A 186 4.95 -2.42 -13.09
N ARG A 187 5.72 -1.99 -12.09
CA ARG A 187 6.52 -2.86 -11.23
C ARG A 187 6.06 -2.74 -9.79
N PHE A 188 5.89 -3.88 -9.16
CA PHE A 188 5.44 -3.99 -7.77
C PHE A 188 6.52 -4.70 -6.98
N MET A 189 6.99 -4.06 -5.91
CA MET A 189 8.06 -4.63 -5.10
C MET A 189 7.56 -5.90 -4.39
N SER A 190 8.29 -7.00 -4.57
CA SER A 190 8.05 -8.24 -3.86
C SER A 190 8.64 -8.18 -2.45
N VAL A 191 8.19 -9.08 -1.56
CA VAL A 191 8.79 -9.27 -0.24
C VAL A 191 10.28 -9.58 -0.39
N ASN A 192 10.66 -10.44 -1.34
CA ASN A 192 12.05 -10.85 -1.57
C ASN A 192 12.94 -9.63 -1.89
N VAL A 193 12.51 -8.75 -2.81
CA VAL A 193 13.28 -7.53 -3.14
C VAL A 193 13.38 -6.60 -1.92
N ALA A 194 12.31 -6.46 -1.14
CA ALA A 194 12.33 -5.65 0.07
C ALA A 194 13.33 -6.20 1.10
N LEU A 195 13.35 -7.52 1.30
CA LEU A 195 14.28 -8.22 2.19
C LEU A 195 15.73 -8.08 1.71
N GLU A 196 16.01 -8.18 0.41
CA GLU A 196 17.35 -7.94 -0.16
C GLU A 196 17.85 -6.52 0.15
N GLN A 197 17.00 -5.51 -0.10
CA GLN A 197 17.35 -4.11 0.19
C GLN A 197 17.48 -3.85 1.71
N MET A 198 16.73 -4.57 2.54
CA MET A 198 16.88 -4.51 3.99
C MET A 198 18.24 -5.05 4.43
N LEU A 199 18.69 -6.19 3.89
CA LEU A 199 20.02 -6.74 4.17
C LEU A 199 21.13 -5.80 3.69
N GLU A 200 21.00 -5.22 2.49
CA GLU A 200 21.94 -4.21 2.00
C GLU A 200 22.03 -3.01 2.95
N ALA A 201 20.89 -2.53 3.48
CA ALA A 201 20.86 -1.46 4.46
C ALA A 201 21.59 -1.85 5.76
N ALA A 202 21.42 -3.10 6.23
CA ALA A 202 22.10 -3.62 7.40
C ALA A 202 23.62 -3.68 7.22
N GLU A 203 24.08 -4.17 6.06
CA GLU A 203 25.50 -4.20 5.71
C GLU A 203 26.08 -2.79 5.62
N SER A 204 25.35 -1.85 5.00
CA SER A 204 25.81 -0.47 4.82
C SER A 204 25.86 0.35 6.11
N LYS A 205 24.98 0.08 7.08
CA LYS A 205 24.90 0.81 8.35
C LYS A 205 25.75 0.17 9.45
N GLY A 206 26.22 -1.06 9.22
CA GLY A 206 26.82 -1.91 10.25
C GLY A 206 25.75 -2.56 11.13
N GLU A 207 26.11 -3.65 11.80
CA GLU A 207 25.26 -4.28 12.82
C GLU A 207 25.14 -3.34 14.02
N GLU A 208 24.20 -2.38 13.95
CA GLU A 208 23.80 -1.60 15.12
C GLU A 208 23.02 -2.52 16.06
N GLU A 209 23.54 -2.71 17.27
CA GLU A 209 22.92 -3.54 18.30
C GLU A 209 21.46 -3.10 18.53
N GLY A 210 20.52 -4.03 18.32
CA GLY A 210 19.08 -3.81 18.52
C GLY A 210 18.26 -3.40 17.29
N ASN A 211 18.79 -3.46 16.06
CA ASN A 211 17.94 -3.42 14.85
C ASN A 211 17.63 -4.84 14.32
N TYR A 212 17.59 -5.04 13.00
CA TYR A 212 17.33 -6.33 12.38
C TYR A 212 18.58 -6.91 11.71
N SER A 213 18.62 -8.23 11.59
CA SER A 213 19.66 -9.01 10.90
C SER A 213 19.00 -10.08 10.03
N LYS A 214 19.80 -10.87 9.31
CA LYS A 214 19.30 -12.00 8.51
C LYS A 214 18.44 -13.00 9.29
N ASP A 215 18.63 -13.06 10.60
CA ASP A 215 17.92 -13.98 11.48
C ASP A 215 16.60 -13.42 11.99
N THR A 216 16.35 -12.10 11.86
CA THR A 216 15.16 -11.44 12.39
C THR A 216 13.87 -12.03 11.85
N MET A 217 12.92 -12.31 12.75
CA MET A 217 11.57 -12.75 12.39
C MET A 217 10.83 -11.67 11.62
N CYS A 218 10.30 -12.06 10.47
CA CYS A 218 9.49 -11.23 9.61
C CYS A 218 8.21 -11.97 9.20
N VAL A 219 7.22 -11.21 8.76
CA VAL A 219 6.00 -11.72 8.14
C VAL A 219 5.89 -11.14 6.74
N GLY A 220 6.07 -11.98 5.73
CA GLY A 220 5.73 -11.62 4.35
C GLY A 220 4.25 -11.85 4.10
N MET A 221 3.58 -10.88 3.47
CA MET A 221 2.15 -10.95 3.16
C MET A 221 1.91 -10.50 1.73
N ALA A 222 1.03 -11.22 1.04
CA ALA A 222 0.61 -10.93 -0.33
C ALA A 222 -0.90 -11.04 -0.46
N ARG A 223 -1.48 -10.13 -1.25
CA ARG A 223 -2.91 -10.13 -1.64
C ARG A 223 -3.84 -10.21 -0.43
N LEU A 224 -3.54 -9.42 0.60
CA LEU A 224 -4.35 -9.37 1.82
C LEU A 224 -5.81 -9.04 1.53
N GLY A 225 -6.73 -9.81 2.11
CA GLY A 225 -8.18 -9.72 1.88
C GLY A 225 -8.68 -10.43 0.63
N GLN A 226 -7.81 -11.03 -0.18
CA GLN A 226 -8.20 -11.78 -1.38
C GLN A 226 -8.28 -13.29 -1.10
N LYS A 227 -8.93 -14.04 -2.00
CA LYS A 227 -9.14 -15.50 -1.82
C LYS A 227 -7.84 -16.29 -1.82
N ASP A 228 -6.84 -15.80 -2.54
CA ASP A 228 -5.52 -16.37 -2.70
C ASP A 228 -4.46 -15.61 -1.86
N GLN A 229 -4.90 -14.94 -0.78
CA GLN A 229 -4.03 -14.34 0.21
C GLN A 229 -2.93 -15.31 0.66
N CYS A 230 -1.69 -14.82 0.70
CA CYS A 230 -0.54 -15.59 1.18
C CYS A 230 0.12 -14.87 2.35
N ILE A 231 0.32 -15.59 3.46
CA ILE A 231 1.03 -15.10 4.64
C ILE A 231 2.09 -16.16 4.98
N LYS A 232 3.34 -15.72 5.15
CA LYS A 232 4.45 -16.59 5.55
C LYS A 232 5.30 -15.90 6.62
N VAL A 233 5.70 -16.66 7.63
CA VAL A 233 6.49 -16.22 8.77
C VAL A 233 7.82 -16.97 8.78
N GLY A 234 8.91 -16.25 8.97
CA GLY A 234 10.26 -16.84 9.01
C GLY A 234 11.31 -15.77 9.26
N SER A 235 12.57 -16.17 9.31
CA SER A 235 13.67 -15.20 9.29
C SER A 235 13.76 -14.50 7.93
N ILE A 236 14.47 -13.37 7.86
CA ILE A 236 14.77 -12.70 6.58
C ILE A 236 15.41 -13.70 5.59
N GLU A 237 16.39 -14.49 6.04
CA GLU A 237 17.09 -15.48 5.20
C GLU A 237 16.18 -16.62 4.71
N GLU A 238 15.20 -17.02 5.51
CA GLU A 238 14.22 -18.04 5.15
C GLU A 238 13.22 -17.48 4.13
N LEU A 239 12.63 -16.32 4.42
CA LEU A 239 11.62 -15.70 3.56
C LEU A 239 12.15 -15.26 2.18
N LEU A 240 13.45 -14.97 2.06
CA LEU A 240 14.08 -14.70 0.77
C LEU A 240 13.92 -15.86 -0.24
N LYS A 241 13.77 -17.09 0.24
CA LYS A 241 13.64 -18.30 -0.58
C LYS A 241 12.18 -18.64 -0.91
N GLU A 242 11.23 -17.94 -0.31
CA GLU A 242 9.82 -18.23 -0.44
C GLU A 242 9.19 -17.50 -1.62
N ASP A 243 8.27 -18.19 -2.30
CA ASP A 243 7.40 -17.60 -3.31
C ASP A 243 6.10 -17.09 -2.66
N PHE A 244 5.83 -15.80 -2.82
CA PHE A 244 4.61 -15.15 -2.33
C PHE A 244 3.52 -15.03 -3.41
N GLY A 245 3.86 -15.31 -4.67
CA GLY A 245 3.01 -15.14 -5.83
C GLY A 245 2.91 -13.70 -6.33
N GLU A 246 1.76 -13.37 -6.92
CA GLU A 246 1.49 -12.08 -7.56
C GLU A 246 1.31 -10.91 -6.56
N PRO A 247 1.57 -9.66 -6.95
CA PRO A 247 1.33 -8.48 -6.12
C PRO A 247 -0.14 -8.32 -5.68
N LEU A 248 -0.45 -7.52 -4.66
CA LEU A 248 0.44 -6.61 -3.91
C LEU A 248 1.00 -7.25 -2.64
N HIS A 249 2.24 -6.89 -2.31
CA HIS A 249 2.99 -7.41 -1.17
C HIS A 249 3.19 -6.34 -0.09
N CYS A 250 3.25 -6.78 1.17
CA CYS A 250 3.70 -5.99 2.31
C CYS A 250 4.50 -6.87 3.27
N LEU A 251 5.28 -6.24 4.15
CA LEU A 251 6.19 -6.93 5.05
C LEU A 251 6.01 -6.40 6.47
N VAL A 252 6.08 -7.28 7.46
CA VAL A 252 6.22 -6.89 8.87
C VAL A 252 7.57 -7.31 9.38
N ILE A 253 8.27 -6.40 10.05
CA ILE A 253 9.45 -6.68 10.84
C ILE A 253 8.99 -6.81 12.30
N CYS A 254 9.09 -8.01 12.88
CA CYS A 254 8.59 -8.26 14.24
C CYS A 254 9.48 -7.60 15.29
N ALA A 255 8.94 -7.20 16.45
CA ALA A 255 9.75 -6.84 17.62
C ALA A 255 10.62 -8.03 18.08
N ASP A 256 11.60 -7.79 18.96
CA ASP A 256 12.40 -8.86 19.57
C ASP A 256 11.53 -9.77 20.45
N ASP A 257 10.71 -9.15 21.30
CA ASP A 257 9.80 -9.86 22.22
C ASP A 257 8.38 -9.89 21.63
N VAL A 258 8.09 -10.96 20.89
CA VAL A 258 6.73 -11.23 20.37
C VAL A 258 5.89 -11.93 21.45
N HIS A 259 4.65 -11.48 21.64
CA HIS A 259 3.78 -12.03 22.68
C HIS A 259 3.43 -13.51 22.39
N GLU A 260 3.35 -14.36 23.41
CA GLU A 260 3.10 -15.82 23.24
C GLU A 260 1.83 -16.11 22.42
N LEU A 261 0.77 -15.33 22.65
CA LEU A 261 -0.48 -15.45 21.88
C LEU A 261 -0.29 -15.11 20.39
N GLU A 262 0.55 -14.12 20.08
CA GLU A 262 0.86 -13.75 18.69
C GLU A 262 1.71 -14.84 18.03
N LEU A 263 2.67 -15.42 18.76
CA LEU A 263 3.44 -16.58 18.30
C LEU A 263 2.52 -17.76 18.00
N GLU A 264 1.59 -18.09 18.92
CA GLU A 264 0.59 -19.14 18.71
C GLU A 264 -0.27 -18.87 17.46
N ALA A 265 -0.73 -17.62 17.28
CA ALA A 265 -1.51 -17.21 16.12
C ALA A 265 -0.72 -17.27 14.80
N MET A 266 0.61 -17.13 14.85
CA MET A 266 1.47 -17.19 13.67
C MET A 266 1.91 -18.60 13.29
N LYS A 267 1.77 -19.60 14.18
CA LYS A 267 2.34 -20.95 14.00
C LYS A 267 2.02 -21.60 12.65
N HIS A 268 0.78 -21.47 12.17
CA HIS A 268 0.38 -22.08 10.89
C HIS A 268 0.88 -21.34 9.64
N TYR A 269 1.48 -20.16 9.81
CA TYR A 269 2.14 -19.41 8.74
C TYR A 269 3.66 -19.60 8.72
N ILE A 270 4.24 -20.26 9.73
CA ILE A 270 5.69 -20.47 9.82
C ILE A 270 6.15 -21.38 8.67
N VAL A 271 7.18 -20.95 7.96
CA VAL A 271 7.74 -21.69 6.82
C VAL A 271 8.39 -23.00 7.28
N ALA A 272 8.32 -24.02 6.42
CA ALA A 272 8.82 -25.35 6.76
C ALA A 272 10.33 -25.34 7.04
N GLY A 273 10.74 -25.91 8.17
CA GLY A 273 12.14 -25.94 8.59
C GLY A 273 12.66 -24.61 9.15
N SER A 274 11.77 -23.65 9.43
CA SER A 274 12.13 -22.40 10.08
C SER A 274 12.72 -22.64 11.47
N ARG A 275 13.67 -21.80 11.85
CA ARG A 275 14.19 -21.72 13.23
C ARG A 275 13.13 -21.33 14.28
N TYR A 276 11.98 -20.84 13.84
CA TYR A 276 10.87 -20.39 14.68
C TYR A 276 9.77 -21.45 14.86
N ALA A 277 9.91 -22.62 14.23
CA ALA A 277 8.97 -23.73 14.31
C ALA A 277 9.07 -24.52 15.63
#